data_AF-A0A5C7Q2M8-F1
#
_entry.id   AF-A0A5C7Q2M8-F1
#
_cell.length_a   1.000
_cell.length_b   1.000
_cell.length_c   1.000
_cell.angle_alpha   90.00
_cell.angle_beta   90.00
_cell.angle_gamma   90.00
#
_symmetry.space_group_name_H-M   'P 1'
#
loop_
_entity.id
_entity.type
_entity.pdbx_description
1 polymer ?
#
loop_
_entity_poly.entity_id
_entity_poly.type
_entity_poly.pdbx_seq_one_letter_code
_entity_poly.pdbx_strand_id
1 'polypeptide(L)'
;MPSLLEASPQLSVRLYKTISRKTVDGKSAVSARYEGAEEFIDLTPYLSTGSAVRTSKSVREPSGAFSITFADKPKDSATGAFLSGAASAMESVYGLVEPMDMVEIRMWGGVGSKPADLPIKMRGFVTKVQRAQTMGQDGRPQRQVVITGHDYGKIWQMYQVVYLAAYTDGKPLLTNFAMQELFGIKAVNTLPAGEFVRTMVEKVINPFIAGFMPENTSMPTAILTGDSVSVAHGVVNNSYQNQQGSIYDILKFHGDVGLWNELYVEDRADGVHCVYRAVPALKIAQEKEDPKDRKIQEDAPDPVVVSVPASRIKSISSARTDATVFNFFWTRNARYDLIDDQQRQLATIPAGDSRVYLKDYPNADPKYYGTRPLYNETQQGDDGISNMTSGLARTEQDQRAKLMEAWIDKRRRQAMEMNQDNVVLERGSAVVKGGPMRDDGECMKAGDYARFQIGSLEHLAYVTQIDDEFLPFQSYTTTLVFERGEGFVTRARMEGGASSPWLAEQTAGGIL
;
A
#
# COMPACT_ATOMS: atom_id res chain seq x y z
N MET A 1 -2.65 42.32 10.58
CA MET A 1 -1.33 41.69 10.43
C MET A 1 -1.54 40.30 9.88
N PRO A 2 -1.02 39.94 8.69
CA PRO A 2 -1.28 38.64 8.10
C PRO A 2 -0.38 37.61 8.80
N SER A 3 -0.93 36.76 9.67
CA SER A 3 -0.21 35.57 10.12
C SER A 3 -0.55 34.41 9.19
N LEU A 4 -0.01 34.47 7.97
CA LEU A 4 0.27 33.26 7.22
C LEU A 4 1.37 32.56 8.01
N LEU A 5 1.08 31.43 8.65
CA LEU A 5 2.11 30.46 9.01
C LEU A 5 2.80 30.09 7.70
N GLU A 6 3.91 30.76 7.37
CA GLU A 6 4.71 30.45 6.21
C GLU A 6 5.25 29.03 6.40
N ALA A 7 4.58 28.08 5.73
CA ALA A 7 5.02 26.70 5.70
C ALA A 7 6.44 26.68 5.15
N SER A 8 7.39 26.22 5.96
CA SER A 8 8.80 26.05 5.58
C SER A 8 9.08 24.56 5.40
N PRO A 9 8.67 23.96 4.26
CA PRO A 9 8.77 22.52 4.08
C PRO A 9 10.23 22.06 4.09
N GLN A 10 10.48 20.89 4.67
CA GLN A 10 11.82 20.32 4.80
C GLN A 10 11.87 18.90 4.24
N LEU A 11 13.04 18.52 3.73
CA LEU A 11 13.31 17.27 3.06
C LEU A 11 14.68 16.72 3.48
N SER A 12 14.75 15.42 3.74
CA SER A 12 15.99 14.68 3.86
C SER A 12 15.96 13.46 2.95
N VAL A 13 17.02 13.27 2.16
CA VAL A 13 17.24 12.10 1.31
C VAL A 13 18.58 11.48 1.68
N ARG A 14 18.56 10.28 2.24
CA ARG A 14 19.77 9.56 2.66
C ARG A 14 19.96 8.32 1.80
N LEU A 15 21.18 8.08 1.35
CA LEU A 15 21.58 6.91 0.58
C LEU A 15 22.43 5.97 1.45
N TYR A 16 22.09 4.69 1.45
CA TYR A 16 22.86 3.64 2.14
C TYR A 16 23.35 2.63 1.10
N LYS A 17 24.65 2.34 1.13
CA LYS A 17 25.28 1.42 0.19
C LYS A 17 24.96 -0.01 0.56
N THR A 18 24.30 -0.75 -0.33
CA THR A 18 24.09 -2.21 -0.17
C THR A 18 25.18 -3.01 -0.85
N ILE A 19 25.68 -2.52 -1.98
CA ILE A 19 26.73 -3.17 -2.76
C ILE A 19 27.93 -2.22 -2.81
N SER A 20 28.96 -2.47 -2.00
CA SER A 20 30.24 -1.77 -2.14
C SER A 20 31.08 -2.44 -3.24
N ARG A 21 30.71 -2.22 -4.51
CA ARG A 21 31.50 -2.78 -5.64
C ARG A 21 32.91 -2.24 -5.57
N LYS A 22 33.89 -3.14 -5.42
CA LYS A 22 35.32 -2.79 -5.51
C LYS A 22 35.81 -2.72 -6.96
N THR A 23 35.10 -3.37 -7.89
CA THR A 23 35.48 -3.47 -9.31
C THR A 23 34.28 -3.46 -10.24
N VAL A 24 34.42 -2.91 -11.46
CA VAL A 24 33.36 -2.80 -12.48
C VAL A 24 33.14 -4.14 -13.19
N ASP A 25 34.23 -4.86 -13.44
CA ASP A 25 34.33 -6.06 -14.29
C ASP A 25 35.14 -7.18 -13.59
N GLY A 26 35.36 -7.08 -12.27
CA GLY A 26 36.23 -7.97 -11.51
C GLY A 26 37.73 -7.61 -11.54
N LYS A 27 38.13 -6.58 -12.30
CA LYS A 27 39.54 -6.16 -12.47
C LYS A 27 39.74 -4.64 -12.36
N SER A 28 38.94 -3.87 -13.09
CA SER A 28 38.90 -2.42 -13.13
C SER A 28 38.26 -1.90 -11.85
N ALA A 29 39.03 -1.23 -11.00
CA ALA A 29 38.51 -0.73 -9.73
C ALA A 29 37.33 0.23 -9.95
N VAL A 30 36.20 -0.05 -9.30
CA VAL A 30 35.20 0.99 -9.03
C VAL A 30 35.79 1.77 -7.88
N SER A 31 36.11 3.03 -8.14
CA SER A 31 36.24 4.10 -7.14
C SER A 31 36.30 3.60 -5.68
N ALA A 32 37.48 3.21 -5.19
CA ALA A 32 37.76 2.94 -3.76
C ALA A 32 37.56 4.17 -2.84
N ARG A 33 36.89 5.20 -3.35
CA ARG A 33 36.78 6.57 -2.82
C ARG A 33 35.71 6.70 -1.74
N TYR A 34 34.98 5.63 -1.44
CA TYR A 34 33.96 5.55 -0.38
C TYR A 34 34.31 4.47 0.66
N GLU A 35 35.50 3.87 0.59
CA GLU A 35 36.00 2.97 1.64
C GLU A 35 36.22 3.82 2.91
N GLY A 36 35.41 3.59 3.95
CA GLY A 36 35.37 4.42 5.16
C GLY A 36 34.35 5.58 5.17
N ALA A 37 33.38 5.59 4.24
CA ALA A 37 32.29 6.56 4.27
C ALA A 37 31.42 6.43 5.54
N GLU A 38 30.81 7.54 5.95
CA GLU A 38 29.78 7.59 7.00
C GLU A 38 28.68 6.54 6.75
N GLU A 39 27.94 6.19 7.80
CA GLU A 39 26.84 5.22 7.79
C GLU A 39 25.85 5.41 6.63
N PHE A 40 25.66 6.67 6.19
CA PHE A 40 24.89 7.03 5.01
C PHE A 40 25.51 8.23 4.28
N ILE A 41 25.06 8.45 3.04
CA ILE A 41 25.43 9.61 2.23
C ILE A 41 24.21 10.52 2.08
N ASP A 42 24.31 11.75 2.60
CA ASP A 42 23.25 12.74 2.44
C ASP A 42 23.20 13.24 0.99
N LEU A 43 22.07 12.97 0.32
CA LEU A 43 21.79 13.41 -1.04
C LEU A 43 21.06 14.75 -1.11
N THR A 44 20.53 15.26 0.01
CA THR A 44 19.80 16.55 0.03
C THR A 44 20.62 17.72 -0.53
N PRO A 45 21.93 17.87 -0.25
CA PRO A 45 22.75 18.95 -0.82
C PRO A 45 22.89 18.92 -2.35
N TYR A 46 22.64 17.77 -2.99
CA TYR A 46 22.67 17.64 -4.45
C TYR A 46 21.42 18.23 -5.12
N LEU A 47 20.36 18.48 -4.36
CA LEU A 47 19.15 19.11 -4.87
C LEU A 47 19.40 20.59 -5.19
N SER A 48 18.79 21.07 -6.27
CA SER A 48 18.88 22.44 -6.76
C SER A 48 17.52 22.91 -7.28
N THR A 49 17.44 24.17 -7.70
CA THR A 49 16.33 24.65 -8.54
C THR A 49 16.17 23.74 -9.76
N GLY A 50 14.96 23.20 -9.97
CA GLY A 50 14.66 22.22 -11.02
C GLY A 50 14.81 20.74 -10.61
N SER A 51 15.26 20.46 -9.38
CA SER A 51 15.18 19.13 -8.77
C SER A 51 13.75 18.83 -8.30
N ALA A 52 13.43 17.56 -8.09
CA ALA A 52 12.13 17.13 -7.58
C ALA A 52 12.28 15.80 -6.84
N VAL A 53 11.54 15.62 -5.76
CA VAL A 53 11.44 14.34 -5.04
C VAL A 53 9.98 13.92 -5.03
N ARG A 54 9.68 12.77 -5.60
CA ARG A 54 8.33 12.22 -5.71
C ARG A 54 8.28 10.85 -5.06
N THR A 55 7.24 10.59 -4.28
CA THR A 55 6.92 9.27 -3.75
C THR A 55 5.46 8.96 -4.00
N SER A 56 5.15 7.69 -4.29
CA SER A 56 3.79 7.19 -4.49
C SER A 56 3.62 5.91 -3.70
N LYS A 57 2.58 5.83 -2.86
CA LYS A 57 2.20 4.63 -2.11
C LYS A 57 0.71 4.39 -2.24
N SER A 58 0.33 3.12 -2.42
CA SER A 58 -1.05 2.68 -2.58
C SER A 58 -1.31 1.40 -1.78
N VAL A 59 -2.51 1.27 -1.20
CA VAL A 59 -2.97 0.01 -0.58
C VAL A 59 -3.36 -1.06 -1.62
N ARG A 60 -3.39 -0.67 -2.91
CA ARG A 60 -3.77 -1.53 -4.03
C ARG A 60 -2.58 -2.09 -4.80
N GLU A 61 -1.38 -1.61 -4.50
CA GLU A 61 -0.15 -1.98 -5.18
C GLU A 61 0.82 -2.70 -4.22
N PRO A 62 1.57 -3.70 -4.71
CA PRO A 62 2.54 -4.43 -3.90
C PRO A 62 3.70 -3.58 -3.39
N SER A 63 4.04 -2.51 -4.10
CA SER A 63 5.21 -1.69 -3.85
C SER A 63 4.93 -0.24 -4.21
N GLY A 64 5.25 0.69 -3.32
CA GLY A 64 5.33 2.09 -3.66
C GLY A 64 6.54 2.40 -4.54
N ALA A 65 6.49 3.55 -5.22
CA ALA A 65 7.55 4.02 -6.12
C ALA A 65 8.09 5.38 -5.68
N PHE A 66 9.37 5.64 -5.97
CA PHE A 66 9.96 6.96 -5.83
C PHE A 66 10.73 7.38 -7.08
N SER A 67 10.81 8.69 -7.29
CA SER A 67 11.61 9.32 -8.32
C SER A 67 12.27 10.58 -7.75
N ILE A 68 13.60 10.66 -7.85
CA ILE A 68 14.39 11.77 -7.37
C ILE A 68 15.22 12.33 -8.51
N THR A 69 15.04 13.60 -8.77
CA THR A 69 15.69 14.33 -9.84
C THR A 69 16.71 15.30 -9.24
N PHE A 70 17.96 15.22 -9.69
CA PHE A 70 19.08 16.04 -9.25
C PHE A 70 19.70 16.80 -10.44
N ALA A 71 20.26 17.97 -10.17
CA ALA A 71 21.23 18.55 -11.10
C ALA A 71 22.53 17.72 -11.12
N ASP A 72 23.11 17.53 -12.30
CA ASP A 72 24.38 16.83 -12.45
C ASP A 72 25.55 17.75 -12.02
N LYS A 73 25.86 17.74 -10.72
CA LYS A 73 26.96 18.50 -10.12
C LYS A 73 27.83 17.60 -9.23
N PRO A 74 29.16 17.83 -9.16
CA PRO A 74 30.02 17.19 -8.18
C PRO A 74 29.65 17.67 -6.76
N LYS A 75 29.95 16.86 -5.74
CA LYS A 75 29.89 17.34 -4.34
C LYS A 75 31.15 18.15 -4.05
N ASP A 76 30.93 19.42 -3.73
CA ASP A 76 31.97 20.31 -3.22
C ASP A 76 32.36 19.84 -1.82
N SER A 77 33.55 19.25 -1.67
CA SER A 77 34.15 19.03 -0.35
C SER A 77 34.75 20.36 0.12
N ALA A 78 34.01 21.09 0.96
CA ALA A 78 34.54 22.31 1.60
C ALA A 78 35.85 22.03 2.39
N THR A 79 36.06 20.80 2.83
CA THR A 79 37.27 20.33 3.53
C THR A 79 38.42 19.92 2.61
N GLY A 80 38.17 19.54 1.34
CA GLY A 80 39.21 19.13 0.39
C GLY A 80 39.96 20.31 -0.25
N ALA A 81 39.25 21.42 -0.45
CA ALA A 81 39.80 22.61 -1.10
C ALA A 81 40.82 23.37 -0.23
N PHE A 82 40.69 23.32 1.10
CA PHE A 82 41.52 24.13 2.02
C PHE A 82 42.89 23.50 2.34
N LEU A 83 43.04 22.18 2.22
CA LEU A 83 44.24 21.46 2.68
C LEU A 83 45.08 20.81 1.57
N SER A 84 44.55 20.62 0.36
CA SER A 84 45.23 19.79 -0.66
C SER A 84 45.58 20.49 -1.96
N GLY A 85 45.18 21.76 -2.17
CA GLY A 85 45.43 22.48 -3.43
C GLY A 85 44.76 21.85 -4.68
N ALA A 86 44.09 20.73 -4.51
CA ALA A 86 43.25 20.06 -5.47
C ALA A 86 41.84 20.04 -4.89
N ALA A 87 40.89 20.69 -5.55
CA ALA A 87 39.49 20.37 -5.32
C ALA A 87 39.33 18.88 -5.63
N SER A 88 39.28 18.04 -4.60
CA SER A 88 38.86 16.64 -4.76
C SER A 88 37.36 16.70 -5.01
N ALA A 89 36.99 17.08 -6.23
CA ALA A 89 35.62 17.07 -6.70
C ALA A 89 35.14 15.61 -6.62
N MET A 90 34.19 15.36 -5.73
CA MET A 90 33.54 14.06 -5.68
C MET A 90 32.70 13.89 -6.96
N GLU A 91 32.49 12.65 -7.37
CA GLU A 91 31.70 12.33 -8.57
C GLU A 91 30.25 12.85 -8.43
N SER A 92 29.54 13.00 -9.55
CA SER A 92 28.12 13.34 -9.50
C SER A 92 27.27 12.19 -8.94
N VAL A 93 26.01 12.48 -8.61
CA VAL A 93 25.04 11.49 -8.13
C VAL A 93 24.98 10.24 -9.04
N TYR A 94 25.22 10.41 -10.34
CA TYR A 94 25.20 9.31 -11.31
C TYR A 94 26.29 8.25 -11.05
N GLY A 95 27.51 8.68 -10.71
CA GLY A 95 28.60 7.75 -10.38
C GLY A 95 28.59 7.31 -8.92
N LEU A 96 27.85 8.03 -8.07
CA LEU A 96 27.69 7.73 -6.65
C LEU A 96 26.66 6.62 -6.41
N VAL A 97 25.50 6.67 -7.06
CA VAL A 97 24.38 5.78 -6.76
C VAL A 97 24.39 4.55 -7.67
N GLU A 98 24.16 3.38 -7.09
CA GLU A 98 24.07 2.11 -7.80
C GLU A 98 22.67 1.49 -7.67
N PRO A 99 22.23 0.69 -8.67
CA PRO A 99 21.04 -0.13 -8.51
C PRO A 99 21.16 -1.03 -7.28
N MET A 100 20.06 -1.19 -6.55
CA MET A 100 19.92 -1.85 -5.25
C MET A 100 20.49 -1.10 -4.05
N ASP A 101 21.13 0.06 -4.21
CA ASP A 101 21.38 0.94 -3.05
C ASP A 101 20.05 1.32 -2.39
N MET A 102 20.09 1.56 -1.08
CA MET A 102 18.91 1.92 -0.31
C MET A 102 18.77 3.43 -0.20
N VAL A 103 17.53 3.90 -0.18
CA VAL A 103 17.19 5.31 0.04
C VAL A 103 16.19 5.43 1.19
N GLU A 104 16.42 6.40 2.06
CA GLU A 104 15.45 6.88 3.03
C GLU A 104 15.00 8.30 2.65
N ILE A 105 13.69 8.49 2.46
CA ILE A 105 13.08 9.78 2.11
C ILE A 105 12.20 10.24 3.27
N ARG A 106 12.51 11.43 3.80
CA ARG A 106 11.73 12.07 4.86
C ARG A 106 11.28 13.45 4.44
N MET A 107 10.02 13.79 4.69
CA MET A 107 9.43 15.08 4.31
C MET A 107 8.56 15.63 5.43
N TRP A 108 8.62 16.95 5.64
CA TRP A 108 7.76 17.65 6.58
C TRP A 108 7.11 18.86 5.93
N GLY A 109 5.81 19.05 6.19
CA GLY A 109 4.99 20.12 5.62
C GLY A 109 5.37 21.55 6.05
N GLY A 110 6.20 21.71 7.08
CA GLY A 110 6.63 23.04 7.54
C GLY A 110 5.59 23.78 8.38
N VAL A 111 4.52 23.12 8.81
CA VAL A 111 3.44 23.72 9.61
C VAL A 111 3.48 23.16 11.03
N GLY A 112 3.53 24.05 12.03
CA GLY A 112 3.63 23.69 13.44
C GLY A 112 5.07 23.54 13.94
N SER A 113 5.25 22.94 15.12
CA SER A 113 6.58 22.66 15.65
C SER A 113 7.32 21.67 14.75
N LYS A 114 8.56 22.02 14.37
CA LYS A 114 9.42 21.11 13.61
C LYS A 114 9.68 19.85 14.46
N PRO A 115 9.40 18.65 13.93
CA PRO A 115 9.71 17.40 14.63
C PRO A 115 11.24 17.19 14.71
N ALA A 116 11.70 16.50 15.77
CA ALA A 116 13.12 16.23 15.97
C ALA A 116 13.73 15.47 14.78
N ASP A 117 13.03 14.41 14.35
CA ASP A 117 13.27 13.73 13.09
C ASP A 117 12.16 14.04 12.09
N LEU A 118 12.55 14.30 10.84
CA LEU A 118 11.56 14.50 9.79
C LEU A 118 10.73 13.21 9.59
N PRO A 119 9.40 13.31 9.37
CA PRO A 119 8.55 12.14 9.18
C PRO A 119 8.98 11.30 7.99
N ILE A 120 8.95 9.98 8.17
CA ILE A 120 9.30 9.02 7.13
C ILE A 120 8.20 8.95 6.06
N LYS A 121 8.61 9.06 4.80
CA LYS A 121 7.74 8.89 3.63
C LYS A 121 7.97 7.56 2.94
N MET A 122 9.22 7.18 2.75
CA MET A 122 9.55 5.93 2.08
C MET A 122 10.96 5.46 2.43
N ARG A 123 11.12 4.16 2.62
CA ARG A 123 12.41 3.45 2.53
C ARG A 123 12.33 2.49 1.36
N GLY A 124 13.38 2.42 0.56
CA GLY A 124 13.34 1.60 -0.64
C GLY A 124 14.68 1.36 -1.30
N PHE A 125 14.63 0.66 -2.43
CA PHE A 125 15.78 0.27 -3.22
C PHE A 125 15.79 1.00 -4.56
N VAL A 126 16.93 1.56 -4.91
CA VAL A 126 17.18 2.11 -6.24
C VAL A 126 17.02 0.99 -7.27
N THR A 127 16.27 1.29 -8.33
CA THR A 127 16.04 0.35 -9.44
C THR A 127 16.76 0.83 -10.69
N LYS A 128 16.74 2.13 -10.96
CA LYS A 128 17.37 2.72 -12.13
C LYS A 128 18.02 4.05 -11.79
N VAL A 129 19.21 4.26 -12.33
CA VAL A 129 19.92 5.54 -12.30
C VAL A 129 20.09 5.99 -13.75
N GLN A 130 19.55 7.14 -14.09
CA GLN A 130 19.57 7.70 -15.44
C GLN A 130 20.26 9.05 -15.44
N ARG A 131 21.16 9.28 -16.39
CA ARG A 131 21.73 10.59 -16.66
C ARG A 131 21.24 11.08 -18.01
N ALA A 132 20.43 12.14 -18.01
CA ALA A 132 19.96 12.80 -19.21
C ALA A 132 20.83 14.03 -19.50
N GLN A 133 21.13 14.25 -20.78
CA GLN A 133 21.79 15.46 -21.26
C GLN A 133 20.98 16.03 -22.44
N THR A 134 20.58 17.29 -22.33
CA THR A 134 19.89 18.04 -23.38
C THR A 134 20.68 19.30 -23.71
N MET A 135 20.48 19.86 -24.90
CA MET A 135 21.07 21.15 -25.27
C MET A 135 20.06 22.27 -25.02
N GLY A 136 20.42 23.27 -24.22
CA GLY A 136 19.59 24.44 -23.97
C GLY A 136 19.48 25.34 -25.22
N GLN A 137 18.49 26.23 -25.22
CA GLN A 137 18.33 27.24 -26.27
C GLN A 137 19.53 28.21 -26.35
N ASP A 138 20.29 28.31 -25.27
CA ASP A 138 21.54 29.07 -25.15
C ASP A 138 22.77 28.29 -25.63
N GLY A 139 22.59 27.08 -26.19
CA GLY A 139 23.68 26.22 -26.67
C GLY A 139 24.51 25.59 -25.56
N ARG A 140 24.07 25.65 -24.29
CA ARG A 140 24.76 25.02 -23.16
C ARG A 140 24.13 23.66 -22.83
N PRO A 141 24.94 22.63 -22.54
CA PRO A 141 24.41 21.34 -22.14
C PRO A 141 23.77 21.44 -20.75
N GLN A 142 22.50 21.06 -20.65
CA GLN A 142 21.82 20.83 -19.38
C GLN A 142 21.86 19.34 -19.06
N ARG A 143 22.31 19.01 -17.84
CA ARG A 143 22.48 17.62 -17.40
C ARG A 143 21.70 17.38 -16.13
N GLN A 144 21.03 16.24 -16.08
CA GLN A 144 20.17 15.86 -14.97
C GLN A 144 20.37 14.39 -14.65
N VAL A 145 20.40 14.07 -13.36
CA VAL A 145 20.43 12.69 -12.87
C VAL A 145 19.07 12.37 -12.26
N VAL A 146 18.46 11.28 -12.69
CA VAL A 146 17.18 10.79 -12.19
C VAL A 146 17.40 9.41 -11.59
N ILE A 147 17.08 9.28 -10.31
CA ILE A 147 17.06 8.01 -9.58
C ILE A 147 15.60 7.59 -9.44
N THR A 148 15.27 6.39 -9.88
CA THR A 148 13.96 5.79 -9.62
C THR A 148 14.11 4.47 -8.87
N GLY A 149 13.14 4.18 -8.03
CA GLY A 149 13.14 2.96 -7.23
C GLY A 149 11.77 2.66 -6.65
N HIS A 150 11.74 1.61 -5.85
CA HIS A 150 10.54 1.12 -5.19
C HIS A 150 10.83 0.89 -3.71
N ASP A 151 9.80 0.88 -2.89
CA ASP A 151 9.94 0.53 -1.48
C ASP A 151 10.27 -0.97 -1.28
N TYR A 152 10.25 -1.42 -0.02
CA TYR A 152 10.53 -2.83 0.32
C TYR A 152 9.58 -3.83 -0.35
N GLY A 153 8.41 -3.39 -0.84
CA GLY A 153 7.50 -4.20 -1.65
C GLY A 153 8.14 -4.71 -2.94
N LYS A 154 9.21 -4.06 -3.43
CA LYS A 154 10.03 -4.57 -4.55
C LYS A 154 10.48 -6.00 -4.33
N ILE A 155 10.83 -6.37 -3.09
CA ILE A 155 11.30 -7.71 -2.76
C ILE A 155 10.20 -8.75 -3.00
N TRP A 156 8.94 -8.41 -2.74
CA TRP A 156 7.80 -9.31 -2.97
C TRP A 156 7.59 -9.61 -4.46
N GLN A 157 7.90 -8.65 -5.34
CA GLN A 157 7.81 -8.81 -6.79
C GLN A 157 9.03 -9.54 -7.36
N MET A 158 10.21 -9.26 -6.82
CA MET A 158 11.48 -9.82 -7.30
C MET A 158 11.68 -11.28 -6.88
N TYR A 159 11.19 -11.66 -5.70
CA TYR A 159 11.36 -13.01 -5.19
C TYR A 159 10.34 -13.96 -5.83
N GLN A 160 10.83 -14.79 -6.75
CA GLN A 160 10.03 -15.75 -7.51
C GLN A 160 10.20 -17.16 -6.96
N VAL A 161 9.09 -17.85 -6.73
CA VAL A 161 9.06 -19.27 -6.41
C VAL A 161 8.97 -20.05 -7.71
N VAL A 162 10.02 -20.81 -8.02
CA VAL A 162 10.09 -21.67 -9.20
C VAL A 162 10.33 -23.10 -8.75
N TYR A 163 9.38 -24.00 -9.02
CA TYR A 163 9.63 -25.44 -8.88
C TYR A 163 10.33 -25.94 -10.13
N LEU A 164 11.65 -26.07 -10.05
CA LEU A 164 12.40 -26.89 -10.99
C LEU A 164 12.36 -28.32 -10.45
N ALA A 165 11.96 -29.27 -11.29
CA ALA A 165 12.10 -30.68 -10.96
C ALA A 165 13.61 -30.95 -10.76
N ALA A 166 14.05 -31.06 -9.52
CA ALA A 166 15.41 -31.46 -9.21
C ALA A 166 15.55 -32.93 -9.64
N TYR A 167 16.01 -33.16 -10.87
CA TYR A 167 16.36 -34.48 -11.37
C TYR A 167 17.63 -34.93 -10.65
N THR A 168 17.47 -35.44 -9.43
CA THR A 168 18.54 -36.15 -8.72
C THR A 168 18.23 -37.62 -8.83
N ASP A 169 19.08 -38.33 -9.59
CA ASP A 169 18.94 -39.77 -9.82
C ASP A 169 18.85 -40.51 -8.47
N GLY A 170 17.80 -41.32 -8.30
CA GLY A 170 17.64 -42.21 -7.14
C GLY A 170 16.83 -41.67 -5.95
N LYS A 171 16.21 -40.47 -6.02
CA LYS A 171 15.23 -40.03 -5.02
C LYS A 171 13.81 -39.92 -5.61
N PRO A 172 12.77 -40.49 -4.96
CA PRO A 172 11.39 -40.30 -5.41
C PRO A 172 11.03 -38.81 -5.45
N LEU A 173 10.59 -38.33 -6.61
CA LEU A 173 10.24 -36.94 -6.95
C LEU A 173 8.96 -36.42 -6.27
N LEU A 174 8.56 -37.00 -5.15
CA LEU A 174 7.28 -36.71 -4.48
C LEU A 174 7.53 -36.17 -3.07
N THR A 175 8.09 -34.97 -2.99
CA THR A 175 7.93 -34.14 -1.80
C THR A 175 6.80 -33.14 -2.10
N ASN A 176 5.57 -33.50 -1.74
CA ASN A 176 4.39 -32.62 -1.87
C ASN A 176 4.50 -31.32 -1.04
N PHE A 177 5.59 -31.13 -0.29
CA PHE A 177 5.82 -30.09 0.71
C PHE A 177 7.05 -29.22 0.43
N ALA A 178 7.36 -28.94 -0.84
CA ALA A 178 8.61 -28.32 -1.26
C ALA A 178 8.94 -26.99 -0.56
N MET A 179 7.97 -26.07 -0.35
CA MET A 179 8.24 -24.82 0.39
C MET A 179 8.44 -25.05 1.90
N GLN A 180 7.71 -25.99 2.49
CA GLN A 180 7.81 -26.25 3.92
C GLN A 180 9.12 -26.94 4.29
N GLU A 181 9.55 -27.91 3.48
CA GLU A 181 10.84 -28.56 3.62
C GLU A 181 12.00 -27.59 3.37
N LEU A 182 11.89 -26.71 2.35
CA LEU A 182 12.94 -25.76 1.99
C LEU A 182 13.16 -24.67 3.06
N PHE A 183 12.09 -24.18 3.69
CA PHE A 183 12.13 -23.08 4.66
C PHE A 183 11.90 -23.50 6.12
N GLY A 184 11.83 -24.80 6.40
CA GLY A 184 11.67 -25.34 7.76
C GLY A 184 10.32 -25.00 8.41
N ILE A 185 9.26 -24.85 7.60
CA ILE A 185 7.91 -24.55 8.09
C ILE A 185 7.20 -25.86 8.44
N LYS A 186 6.52 -25.92 9.59
CA LYS A 186 5.80 -27.13 10.01
C LYS A 186 4.65 -27.45 9.04
N ALA A 187 4.59 -28.70 8.60
CA ALA A 187 3.47 -29.18 7.80
C ALA A 187 2.18 -29.23 8.60
N VAL A 188 1.20 -28.43 8.17
CA VAL A 188 -0.17 -28.40 8.70
C VAL A 188 -1.16 -28.40 7.53
N ASN A 189 -2.35 -28.96 7.75
CA ASN A 189 -3.38 -29.08 6.72
C ASN A 189 -4.02 -27.72 6.40
N THR A 190 -4.22 -26.90 7.43
CA THR A 190 -4.72 -25.53 7.34
C THR A 190 -3.91 -24.62 8.25
N LEU A 191 -3.80 -23.37 7.86
CA LEU A 191 -3.09 -22.33 8.60
C LEU A 191 -3.97 -21.07 8.64
N PRO A 192 -4.17 -20.41 9.79
CA PRO A 192 -4.85 -19.13 9.85
C PRO A 192 -4.23 -18.14 8.86
N ALA A 193 -5.05 -17.33 8.17
CA ALA A 193 -4.58 -16.46 7.11
C ALA A 193 -3.52 -15.45 7.58
N GLY A 194 -3.68 -14.91 8.79
CA GLY A 194 -2.68 -14.05 9.41
C GLY A 194 -1.35 -14.79 9.68
N GLU A 195 -1.41 -16.03 10.18
CA GLU A 195 -0.23 -16.85 10.42
C GLU A 195 0.47 -17.25 9.12
N PHE A 196 -0.28 -17.49 8.04
CA PHE A 196 0.25 -17.73 6.70
C PHE A 196 1.10 -16.55 6.21
N VAL A 197 0.56 -15.33 6.25
CA VAL A 197 1.31 -14.14 5.83
C VAL A 197 2.53 -13.92 6.74
N ARG A 198 2.38 -14.05 8.07
CA ARG A 198 3.50 -13.95 9.02
C ARG A 198 4.61 -14.93 8.70
N THR A 199 4.27 -16.19 8.50
CA THR A 199 5.24 -17.25 8.21
C THR A 199 5.98 -16.99 6.91
N MET A 200 5.27 -16.60 5.85
CA MET A 200 5.89 -16.26 4.57
C MET A 200 6.85 -15.07 4.70
N VAL A 201 6.45 -14.00 5.40
CA VAL A 201 7.32 -12.83 5.60
C VAL A 201 8.54 -13.18 6.47
N GLU A 202 8.32 -13.82 7.62
CA GLU A 202 9.37 -14.04 8.62
C GLU A 202 10.34 -15.17 8.28
N LYS A 203 9.87 -16.23 7.61
CA LYS A 203 10.69 -17.42 7.32
C LYS A 203 11.18 -17.48 5.88
N VAL A 204 10.55 -16.76 4.95
CA VAL A 204 10.94 -16.76 3.53
C VAL A 204 11.55 -15.41 3.13
N ILE A 205 10.85 -14.31 3.39
CA ILE A 205 11.26 -12.98 2.89
C ILE A 205 12.38 -12.37 3.75
N ASN A 206 12.22 -12.36 5.08
CA ASN A 206 13.19 -11.73 5.99
C ASN A 206 14.59 -12.36 5.94
N PRO A 207 14.75 -13.70 5.85
CA PRO A 207 16.07 -14.30 5.65
C PRO A 207 16.73 -13.90 4.33
N PHE A 208 15.94 -13.73 3.26
CA PHE A 208 16.46 -13.21 2.00
C PHE A 208 16.94 -11.76 2.13
N ILE A 209 16.16 -10.89 2.79
CA ILE A 209 16.56 -9.51 3.08
C ILE A 209 17.86 -9.48 3.88
N ALA A 210 17.90 -10.18 5.01
CA ALA A 210 19.07 -10.25 5.86
C ALA A 210 20.34 -10.74 5.12
N GLY A 211 20.16 -11.63 4.12
CA GLY A 211 21.27 -12.20 3.35
C GLY A 211 21.99 -11.23 2.40
N PHE A 212 21.33 -10.15 1.94
CA PHE A 212 21.95 -9.17 1.03
C PHE A 212 22.19 -7.80 1.67
N MET A 213 21.72 -7.58 2.90
CA MET A 213 21.91 -6.33 3.62
C MET A 213 23.32 -6.26 4.22
N PRO A 214 23.99 -5.08 4.20
CA PRO A 214 25.30 -4.92 4.83
C PRO A 214 25.27 -5.23 6.33
N GLU A 215 26.36 -5.78 6.85
CA GLU A 215 26.55 -5.96 8.30
C GLU A 215 26.53 -4.58 9.00
N ASN A 216 25.80 -4.45 10.12
CA ASN A 216 25.65 -3.22 10.92
C ASN A 216 24.96 -2.02 10.24
N THR A 217 24.12 -2.26 9.22
CA THR A 217 23.27 -1.21 8.65
C THR A 217 22.18 -0.71 9.63
N SER A 218 21.89 0.59 9.67
CA SER A 218 20.71 1.13 10.36
C SER A 218 19.41 1.00 9.57
N MET A 219 19.49 0.58 8.31
CA MET A 219 18.29 0.33 7.52
C MET A 219 17.59 -0.95 7.98
N PRO A 220 16.24 -1.01 7.95
CA PRO A 220 15.50 -2.19 8.36
C PRO A 220 15.94 -3.47 7.61
N THR A 221 16.46 -4.46 8.35
CA THR A 221 16.89 -5.75 7.79
C THR A 221 15.76 -6.80 7.76
N ALA A 222 14.57 -6.42 8.21
CA ALA A 222 13.39 -7.26 8.24
C ALA A 222 12.13 -6.40 8.01
N ILE A 223 11.13 -7.02 7.40
CA ILE A 223 9.77 -6.51 7.36
C ILE A 223 9.04 -7.03 8.60
N LEU A 224 8.52 -6.11 9.40
CA LEU A 224 7.81 -6.38 10.65
C LEU A 224 6.36 -6.78 10.37
N THR A 225 5.88 -7.79 11.08
CA THR A 225 4.53 -8.35 10.90
C THR A 225 3.62 -8.00 12.08
N GLY A 226 4.12 -8.04 13.31
CA GLY A 226 3.55 -7.48 14.55
C GLY A 226 2.02 -7.39 14.59
N ASP A 227 1.50 -6.22 14.96
CA ASP A 227 0.06 -5.90 14.91
C ASP A 227 -0.40 -5.45 13.51
N SER A 228 0.55 -5.33 12.57
CA SER A 228 0.29 -4.94 11.18
C SER A 228 -0.38 -6.07 10.37
N VAL A 229 -0.23 -7.32 10.80
CA VAL A 229 -1.00 -8.47 10.33
C VAL A 229 -2.18 -8.71 11.28
N SER A 230 -3.37 -8.21 10.89
CA SER A 230 -4.55 -8.12 11.76
C SER A 230 -5.77 -8.92 11.26
N VAL A 231 -5.69 -9.62 10.13
CA VAL A 231 -6.78 -10.50 9.67
C VAL A 231 -7.00 -11.62 10.68
N ALA A 232 -8.14 -11.59 11.36
CA ALA A 232 -8.46 -12.50 12.46
C ALA A 232 -9.11 -13.81 11.98
N HIS A 233 -9.81 -13.77 10.85
CA HIS A 233 -10.60 -14.89 10.33
C HIS A 233 -10.13 -15.36 8.97
N GLY A 234 -10.31 -16.65 8.71
CA GLY A 234 -10.01 -17.32 7.46
C GLY A 234 -8.82 -18.27 7.62
N VAL A 235 -8.95 -19.48 7.07
CA VAL A 235 -7.85 -20.45 6.99
C VAL A 235 -7.42 -20.67 5.53
N VAL A 236 -6.12 -20.82 5.36
CA VAL A 236 -5.44 -21.11 4.10
C VAL A 236 -5.07 -22.59 4.08
N ASN A 237 -5.40 -23.27 2.99
CA ASN A 237 -5.05 -24.68 2.80
C ASN A 237 -3.56 -24.85 2.42
N ASN A 238 -3.03 -26.06 2.50
CA ASN A 238 -1.63 -26.35 2.15
C ASN A 238 -1.27 -26.21 0.65
N SER A 239 -2.20 -25.85 -0.22
CA SER A 239 -1.96 -25.88 -1.67
C SER A 239 -1.02 -24.77 -2.18
N TYR A 240 -0.74 -23.75 -1.36
CA TYR A 240 0.27 -22.73 -1.68
C TYR A 240 1.65 -23.35 -1.94
N GLN A 241 1.93 -24.53 -1.38
CA GLN A 241 3.20 -25.24 -1.48
C GLN A 241 3.59 -25.71 -2.88
N ASN A 242 2.67 -25.66 -3.84
CA ASN A 242 2.92 -26.05 -5.23
C ASN A 242 2.67 -24.88 -6.20
N GLN A 243 2.42 -23.67 -5.69
CA GLN A 243 2.17 -22.51 -6.53
C GLN A 243 3.48 -21.83 -6.94
N GLN A 244 3.60 -21.55 -8.24
CA GLN A 244 4.70 -20.79 -8.81
C GLN A 244 4.29 -19.32 -9.02
N GLY A 245 5.28 -18.43 -9.05
CA GLY A 245 5.08 -17.01 -9.32
C GLY A 245 5.81 -16.13 -8.31
N SER A 246 5.50 -14.84 -8.31
CA SER A 246 6.02 -13.94 -7.28
C SER A 246 5.41 -14.29 -5.92
N ILE A 247 6.17 -14.08 -4.83
CA ILE A 247 5.60 -14.24 -3.48
C ILE A 247 4.37 -13.36 -3.30
N TYR A 248 4.36 -12.14 -3.88
CA TYR A 248 3.18 -11.28 -3.83
C TYR A 248 1.95 -11.95 -4.44
N ASP A 249 2.05 -12.59 -5.60
CA ASP A 249 0.90 -13.24 -6.23
C ASP A 249 0.37 -14.41 -5.38
N ILE A 250 1.26 -15.16 -4.75
CA ILE A 250 0.89 -16.25 -3.82
C ILE A 250 0.16 -15.68 -2.60
N LEU A 251 0.73 -14.64 -1.97
CA LEU A 251 0.13 -13.98 -0.81
C LEU A 251 -1.21 -13.33 -1.16
N LYS A 252 -1.30 -12.63 -2.29
CA LYS A 252 -2.50 -11.97 -2.77
C LYS A 252 -3.63 -12.97 -3.02
N PHE A 253 -3.31 -14.06 -3.70
CA PHE A 253 -4.27 -15.10 -4.06
C PHE A 253 -4.80 -15.82 -2.82
N HIS A 254 -3.93 -16.36 -1.97
CA HIS A 254 -4.34 -17.09 -0.76
C HIS A 254 -4.85 -16.18 0.37
N GLY A 255 -4.46 -14.91 0.34
CA GLY A 255 -4.85 -13.88 1.30
C GLY A 255 -6.19 -13.21 0.99
N ASP A 256 -6.92 -13.60 -0.07
CA ASP A 256 -8.17 -12.94 -0.47
C ASP A 256 -8.02 -11.41 -0.64
N VAL A 257 -6.85 -10.97 -1.12
CA VAL A 257 -6.48 -9.55 -1.23
C VAL A 257 -7.18 -8.92 -2.44
N GLY A 258 -7.86 -7.81 -2.19
CA GLY A 258 -8.61 -7.04 -3.18
C GLY A 258 -9.94 -6.59 -2.61
N LEU A 259 -10.95 -7.47 -2.67
CA LEU A 259 -12.30 -7.16 -2.22
C LEU A 259 -12.42 -7.19 -0.69
N TRP A 260 -11.82 -8.19 -0.04
CA TRP A 260 -12.01 -8.41 1.40
C TRP A 260 -10.83 -7.95 2.23
N ASN A 261 -9.60 -8.21 1.77
CA ASN A 261 -8.38 -7.88 2.50
C ASN A 261 -7.47 -6.94 1.69
N GLU A 262 -6.59 -6.24 2.39
CA GLU A 262 -5.51 -5.41 1.85
C GLU A 262 -4.17 -6.00 2.25
N LEU A 263 -3.19 -5.96 1.34
CA LEU A 263 -1.82 -6.41 1.58
C LEU A 263 -0.84 -5.41 0.94
N TYR A 264 -0.08 -4.71 1.76
CA TYR A 264 0.87 -3.70 1.31
C TYR A 264 2.01 -3.48 2.31
N VAL A 265 3.01 -2.69 1.92
CA VAL A 265 4.15 -2.32 2.77
C VAL A 265 4.02 -0.88 3.25
N GLU A 266 4.11 -0.68 4.56
CA GLU A 266 4.03 0.63 5.21
C GLU A 266 5.36 0.99 5.88
N ASP A 267 5.85 2.21 5.61
CA ASP A 267 7.00 2.76 6.31
C ASP A 267 6.54 3.50 7.56
N ARG A 268 6.99 3.05 8.73
CA ARG A 268 6.78 3.69 10.04
C ARG A 268 8.10 4.16 10.63
N ALA A 269 8.03 4.99 11.67
CA ALA A 269 9.23 5.49 12.34
C ALA A 269 10.17 4.36 12.80
N ASP A 270 9.59 3.30 13.37
CA ASP A 270 10.27 2.13 13.95
C ASP A 270 10.77 1.11 12.92
N GLY A 271 10.21 1.08 11.71
CA GLY A 271 10.63 0.13 10.69
C GLY A 271 9.72 0.07 9.47
N VAL A 272 9.85 -1.03 8.74
CA VAL A 272 9.03 -1.35 7.57
C VAL A 272 8.05 -2.44 7.97
N HIS A 273 6.76 -2.24 7.75
CA HIS A 273 5.70 -3.14 8.19
C HIS A 273 4.99 -3.79 7.01
N CYS A 274 4.71 -5.09 7.12
CA CYS A 274 3.76 -5.79 6.25
C CYS A 274 2.37 -5.61 6.84
N VAL A 275 1.54 -4.83 6.14
CA VAL A 275 0.14 -4.64 6.53
C VAL A 275 -0.71 -5.68 5.81
N TYR A 276 -1.33 -6.58 6.56
CA TYR A 276 -2.34 -7.51 6.07
C TYR A 276 -3.58 -7.40 6.95
N ARG A 277 -4.64 -6.78 6.43
CA ARG A 277 -5.84 -6.41 7.19
C ARG A 277 -7.10 -6.58 6.36
N ALA A 278 -8.23 -6.75 7.02
CA ALA A 278 -9.53 -6.62 6.37
C ALA A 278 -9.73 -5.16 5.90
N VAL A 279 -10.30 -4.97 4.71
CA VAL A 279 -10.60 -3.63 4.15
C VAL A 279 -11.45 -2.85 5.18
N PRO A 280 -10.99 -1.68 5.66
CA PRO A 280 -11.65 -0.91 6.70
C PRO A 280 -12.83 -0.07 6.16
N ALA A 281 -13.63 -0.66 5.27
CA ALA A 281 -14.76 0.01 4.65
C ALA A 281 -15.87 0.30 5.68
N LEU A 282 -16.37 1.53 5.64
CA LEU A 282 -17.45 1.98 6.49
C LEU A 282 -18.80 1.95 5.77
N LYS A 283 -19.85 1.71 6.55
CA LYS A 283 -21.23 2.03 6.21
C LYS A 283 -21.39 3.55 6.14
N ILE A 284 -22.33 4.01 5.32
CA ILE A 284 -22.71 5.41 5.30
C ILE A 284 -23.09 5.81 6.73
N ALA A 285 -22.47 6.89 7.24
CA ALA A 285 -22.71 7.36 8.61
C ALA A 285 -24.20 7.51 8.89
N GLN A 286 -24.74 7.16 10.05
CA GLN A 286 -25.97 7.80 10.54
C GLN A 286 -25.58 8.96 11.46
N GLU A 287 -26.46 9.95 11.69
CA GLU A 287 -26.07 11.20 12.37
C GLU A 287 -25.33 10.93 13.71
N LYS A 288 -24.12 11.49 13.85
CA LYS A 288 -23.25 11.43 15.03
C LYS A 288 -22.66 10.05 15.39
N GLU A 289 -22.63 9.10 14.46
CA GLU A 289 -21.94 7.83 14.67
C GLU A 289 -20.41 7.97 14.56
N ASP A 290 -19.69 7.32 15.49
CA ASP A 290 -18.23 7.18 15.39
C ASP A 290 -17.88 6.28 14.19
N PRO A 291 -16.91 6.64 13.34
CA PRO A 291 -16.40 5.78 12.28
C PRO A 291 -16.11 4.33 12.71
N LYS A 292 -15.70 4.10 13.96
CA LYS A 292 -15.39 2.78 14.50
C LYS A 292 -16.60 1.85 14.60
N ASP A 293 -17.78 2.42 14.83
CA ASP A 293 -19.03 1.66 14.98
C ASP A 293 -19.68 1.31 13.62
N ARG A 294 -19.11 1.84 12.53
CA ARG A 294 -19.66 1.74 11.17
C ARG A 294 -18.94 0.72 10.30
N LYS A 295 -18.04 -0.08 10.86
CA LYS A 295 -17.24 -1.06 10.10
C LYS A 295 -18.15 -2.10 9.44
N ILE A 296 -17.90 -2.38 8.16
CA ILE A 296 -18.59 -3.45 7.42
C ILE A 296 -18.01 -4.82 7.79
N GLN A 297 -16.71 -4.89 8.03
CA GLN A 297 -16.03 -6.08 8.51
C GLN A 297 -15.65 -5.88 9.99
N GLU A 298 -16.09 -6.79 10.84
CA GLU A 298 -15.86 -6.72 12.29
C GLU A 298 -14.38 -6.74 12.67
N ASP A 299 -13.59 -7.54 11.93
CA ASP A 299 -12.15 -7.71 12.08
C ASP A 299 -11.32 -6.64 11.37
N ALA A 300 -11.95 -5.64 10.74
CA ALA A 300 -11.22 -4.50 10.21
C ALA A 300 -10.67 -3.64 11.35
N PRO A 301 -9.43 -3.13 11.23
CA PRO A 301 -8.88 -2.22 12.21
C PRO A 301 -9.70 -0.93 12.26
N ASP A 302 -9.66 -0.26 13.42
CA ASP A 302 -10.30 1.02 13.58
C ASP A 302 -9.71 2.04 12.58
N PRO A 303 -10.56 2.82 11.87
CA PRO A 303 -10.09 3.76 10.88
C PRO A 303 -9.28 4.89 11.55
N VAL A 304 -8.09 5.13 11.02
CA VAL A 304 -7.31 6.33 11.36
C VAL A 304 -7.85 7.49 10.54
N VAL A 305 -8.33 8.54 11.21
CA VAL A 305 -8.93 9.70 10.56
C VAL A 305 -8.00 10.90 10.68
N VAL A 306 -7.61 11.48 9.56
CA VAL A 306 -6.75 12.67 9.50
C VAL A 306 -7.53 13.86 8.99
N SER A 307 -7.55 14.95 9.78
CA SER A 307 -8.25 16.19 9.42
C SER A 307 -7.50 16.98 8.34
N VAL A 308 -8.20 17.32 7.27
CA VAL A 308 -7.71 18.12 6.14
C VAL A 308 -8.54 19.40 6.05
N PRO A 309 -8.06 20.52 6.64
CA PRO A 309 -8.78 21.78 6.62
C PRO A 309 -8.75 22.42 5.23
N ALA A 310 -9.81 23.15 4.86
CA ALA A 310 -9.94 23.85 3.58
C ALA A 310 -8.70 24.69 3.21
N SER A 311 -8.07 25.34 4.18
CA SER A 311 -6.88 26.18 3.98
C SER A 311 -5.68 25.43 3.39
N ARG A 312 -5.62 24.10 3.57
CA ARG A 312 -4.60 23.22 3.00
C ARG A 312 -4.98 22.65 1.65
N ILE A 313 -6.25 22.65 1.26
CA ILE A 313 -6.70 22.10 -0.02
C ILE A 313 -6.36 23.11 -1.14
N LYS A 314 -5.56 22.68 -2.12
CA LYS A 314 -5.31 23.45 -3.35
C LYS A 314 -6.38 23.20 -4.40
N SER A 315 -6.77 21.94 -4.54
CA SER A 315 -7.85 21.52 -5.44
C SER A 315 -8.43 20.20 -4.93
N ILE A 316 -9.70 19.97 -5.24
CA ILE A 316 -10.39 18.71 -5.02
C ILE A 316 -11.28 18.43 -6.22
N SER A 317 -11.23 17.20 -6.70
CA SER A 317 -12.10 16.70 -7.76
C SER A 317 -12.78 15.44 -7.25
N SER A 318 -14.11 15.47 -7.19
CA SER A 318 -14.94 14.36 -6.73
C SER A 318 -15.93 13.97 -7.82
N ALA A 319 -16.17 12.68 -7.99
CA ALA A 319 -17.13 12.14 -8.94
C ALA A 319 -17.91 10.97 -8.34
N ARG A 320 -19.16 10.83 -8.77
CA ARG A 320 -20.02 9.67 -8.52
C ARG A 320 -20.29 8.95 -9.82
N THR A 321 -20.51 7.64 -9.75
CA THR A 321 -20.67 6.81 -10.94
C THR A 321 -21.49 5.57 -10.61
N ASP A 322 -22.16 5.02 -11.62
CA ASP A 322 -22.80 3.71 -11.53
C ASP A 322 -21.84 2.56 -11.93
N ALA A 323 -20.61 2.85 -12.37
CA ALA A 323 -19.68 1.86 -12.92
C ALA A 323 -19.33 0.71 -11.97
N THR A 324 -19.52 0.91 -10.66
CA THR A 324 -19.25 -0.09 -9.62
C THR A 324 -20.51 -0.49 -8.86
N VAL A 325 -21.69 -0.30 -9.46
CA VAL A 325 -22.96 -0.80 -8.92
C VAL A 325 -23.16 -2.23 -9.39
N PHE A 326 -23.23 -3.15 -8.44
CA PHE A 326 -23.61 -4.54 -8.64
C PHE A 326 -24.87 -4.83 -7.82
N ASN A 327 -25.72 -5.72 -8.32
CA ASN A 327 -26.95 -6.08 -7.62
C ASN A 327 -27.18 -7.57 -7.50
N PHE A 328 -26.42 -8.38 -8.23
CA PHE A 328 -26.40 -9.82 -8.07
C PHE A 328 -25.00 -10.27 -7.65
N PHE A 329 -24.91 -11.02 -6.57
CA PHE A 329 -23.64 -11.38 -5.94
C PHE A 329 -23.51 -12.89 -5.89
N TRP A 330 -22.44 -13.37 -6.51
CA TRP A 330 -22.14 -14.79 -6.56
C TRP A 330 -20.70 -15.04 -6.10
N THR A 331 -20.56 -15.53 -4.88
CA THR A 331 -19.26 -15.89 -4.30
C THR A 331 -19.13 -17.40 -4.30
N ARG A 332 -17.98 -17.91 -4.76
CA ARG A 332 -17.66 -19.34 -4.76
C ARG A 332 -16.34 -19.59 -4.05
N ASN A 333 -16.04 -20.86 -3.83
CA ASN A 333 -14.69 -21.31 -3.53
C ASN A 333 -14.35 -22.50 -4.43
N ALA A 334 -13.72 -22.23 -5.57
CA ALA A 334 -13.47 -23.23 -6.62
C ALA A 334 -12.65 -24.44 -6.13
N ARG A 335 -11.82 -24.27 -5.09
CA ARG A 335 -11.04 -25.36 -4.50
C ARG A 335 -11.88 -26.28 -3.63
N TYR A 336 -12.94 -25.75 -3.02
CA TYR A 336 -13.88 -26.52 -2.22
C TYR A 336 -15.01 -27.14 -3.06
N ASP A 337 -15.34 -26.56 -4.21
CA ASP A 337 -16.21 -27.17 -5.24
C ASP A 337 -15.72 -28.57 -5.70
N LEU A 338 -14.42 -28.85 -5.61
CA LEU A 338 -13.84 -30.15 -5.99
C LEU A 338 -14.00 -31.23 -4.90
N ILE A 339 -14.27 -30.82 -3.67
CA ILE A 339 -14.29 -31.69 -2.48
C ILE A 339 -15.73 -31.89 -1.99
N ASP A 340 -16.60 -30.93 -2.27
CA ASP A 340 -17.98 -30.90 -1.83
C ASP A 340 -18.89 -30.37 -2.95
N ASP A 341 -20.16 -30.76 -2.96
CA ASP A 341 -21.11 -30.32 -3.99
C ASP A 341 -21.73 -28.96 -3.67
N GLN A 342 -20.84 -27.97 -3.55
CA GLN A 342 -21.17 -26.57 -3.31
C GLN A 342 -22.04 -25.98 -4.43
N GLN A 343 -21.88 -26.43 -5.68
CA GLN A 343 -22.74 -26.00 -6.78
C GLN A 343 -24.21 -26.39 -6.56
N ARG A 344 -24.48 -27.60 -6.07
CA ARG A 344 -25.85 -28.02 -5.76
C ARG A 344 -26.44 -27.22 -4.61
N GLN A 345 -25.66 -26.89 -3.57
CA GLN A 345 -26.14 -26.07 -2.45
C GLN A 345 -26.41 -24.62 -2.87
N LEU A 346 -25.52 -24.01 -3.66
CA LEU A 346 -25.75 -22.69 -4.25
C LEU A 346 -26.97 -22.67 -5.18
N ALA A 347 -27.25 -23.78 -5.89
CA ALA A 347 -28.45 -23.93 -6.71
C ALA A 347 -29.75 -24.06 -5.90
N THR A 348 -29.69 -24.26 -4.57
CA THR A 348 -30.88 -24.26 -3.71
C THR A 348 -31.35 -22.86 -3.30
N ILE A 349 -30.55 -21.82 -3.58
CA ILE A 349 -30.92 -20.44 -3.26
C ILE A 349 -32.19 -20.06 -4.06
N PRO A 350 -33.29 -19.69 -3.38
CA PRO A 350 -34.53 -19.32 -4.05
C PRO A 350 -34.36 -18.14 -5.01
N ALA A 351 -35.18 -18.11 -6.05
CA ALA A 351 -35.21 -16.97 -6.96
C ALA A 351 -35.55 -15.67 -6.21
N GLY A 352 -34.70 -14.65 -6.33
CA GLY A 352 -34.90 -13.35 -5.69
C GLY A 352 -34.53 -13.29 -4.20
N ASP A 353 -33.76 -14.24 -3.70
CA ASP A 353 -33.25 -14.23 -2.32
C ASP A 353 -32.37 -13.00 -2.04
N SER A 354 -32.68 -12.27 -0.97
CA SER A 354 -31.98 -11.05 -0.55
C SER A 354 -30.54 -11.28 -0.11
N ARG A 355 -30.12 -12.53 0.10
CA ARG A 355 -28.72 -12.91 0.40
C ARG A 355 -27.82 -12.89 -0.82
N VAL A 356 -28.37 -12.89 -2.04
CA VAL A 356 -27.61 -12.85 -3.31
C VAL A 356 -28.02 -11.68 -4.20
N TYR A 357 -29.16 -11.05 -3.92
CA TYR A 357 -29.75 -10.06 -4.81
C TYR A 357 -30.24 -8.84 -4.05
N LEU A 358 -29.69 -7.66 -4.38
CA LEU A 358 -30.11 -6.36 -3.82
C LEU A 358 -31.34 -5.82 -4.54
N LYS A 359 -32.42 -6.61 -4.51
CA LYS A 359 -33.71 -6.19 -5.04
C LYS A 359 -34.29 -5.08 -4.17
N ASP A 360 -34.86 -4.07 -4.79
CA ASP A 360 -35.57 -2.96 -4.12
C ASP A 360 -34.66 -2.06 -3.23
N TYR A 361 -33.33 -2.27 -3.21
CA TYR A 361 -32.40 -1.35 -2.56
C TYR A 361 -32.13 -0.15 -3.48
N PRO A 362 -32.50 1.09 -3.12
CA PRO A 362 -32.54 2.21 -4.07
C PRO A 362 -31.23 2.47 -4.82
N ASN A 363 -30.10 2.30 -4.14
CA ASN A 363 -28.76 2.58 -4.67
C ASN A 363 -28.20 1.45 -5.58
N ALA A 364 -28.86 0.28 -5.60
CA ALA A 364 -28.46 -0.87 -6.41
C ALA A 364 -29.63 -1.48 -7.22
N ASP A 365 -30.81 -0.86 -7.20
CA ASP A 365 -32.03 -1.44 -7.75
C ASP A 365 -31.85 -1.75 -9.26
N PRO A 366 -31.99 -3.02 -9.67
CA PRO A 366 -31.95 -3.43 -11.07
C PRO A 366 -32.90 -2.65 -11.98
N LYS A 367 -34.00 -2.09 -11.45
CA LYS A 367 -34.91 -1.20 -12.19
C LYS A 367 -34.21 0.03 -12.77
N TYR A 368 -33.23 0.59 -12.05
CA TYR A 368 -32.51 1.79 -12.46
C TYR A 368 -31.16 1.48 -13.10
N TYR A 369 -30.47 0.43 -12.64
CA TYR A 369 -29.10 0.13 -13.05
C TYR A 369 -28.95 -1.09 -13.97
N GLY A 370 -30.04 -1.83 -14.22
CA GLY A 370 -30.02 -3.11 -14.92
C GLY A 370 -29.39 -4.23 -14.07
N THR A 371 -29.55 -5.49 -14.48
CA THR A 371 -28.93 -6.61 -13.76
C THR A 371 -27.42 -6.61 -13.96
N ARG A 372 -26.66 -6.43 -12.88
CA ARG A 372 -25.19 -6.35 -12.89
C ARG A 372 -24.62 -7.39 -11.91
N PRO A 373 -24.17 -8.55 -12.41
CA PRO A 373 -23.61 -9.59 -11.57
C PRO A 373 -22.17 -9.31 -11.19
N LEU A 374 -21.82 -9.63 -9.95
CA LEU A 374 -20.46 -9.69 -9.43
C LEU A 374 -20.15 -11.15 -9.07
N TYR A 375 -19.22 -11.73 -9.83
CA TYR A 375 -18.69 -13.08 -9.59
C TYR A 375 -17.33 -12.97 -8.92
N ASN A 376 -17.20 -13.54 -7.72
CA ASN A 376 -15.94 -13.55 -6.97
C ASN A 376 -15.65 -14.94 -6.41
N GLU A 377 -14.39 -15.18 -6.10
CA GLU A 377 -13.92 -16.42 -5.49
C GLU A 377 -13.09 -16.11 -4.25
N THR A 378 -13.42 -16.75 -3.13
CA THR A 378 -12.57 -16.78 -1.93
C THR A 378 -11.65 -18.00 -2.04
N GLN A 379 -10.40 -17.86 -1.60
CA GLN A 379 -9.41 -18.92 -1.49
C GLN A 379 -9.24 -19.40 -0.04
N GLN A 380 -9.91 -18.76 0.91
CA GLN A 380 -9.90 -19.10 2.32
C GLN A 380 -11.12 -19.94 2.71
N GLY A 381 -11.01 -20.69 3.80
CA GLY A 381 -12.12 -21.38 4.46
C GLY A 381 -12.41 -20.80 5.85
N ASP A 382 -13.45 -21.31 6.50
CA ASP A 382 -13.82 -20.94 7.88
C ASP A 382 -12.76 -21.37 8.91
N ASP A 383 -12.69 -20.64 10.03
CA ASP A 383 -11.74 -20.89 11.14
C ASP A 383 -11.87 -22.29 11.74
N GLY A 384 -13.09 -22.86 11.75
CA GLY A 384 -13.34 -24.20 12.28
C GLY A 384 -12.74 -25.33 11.44
N ILE A 385 -12.13 -25.02 10.29
CA ILE A 385 -11.71 -26.02 9.31
C ILE A 385 -10.26 -26.41 9.53
N SER A 386 -10.07 -27.57 10.15
CA SER A 386 -8.76 -28.13 10.50
C SER A 386 -8.23 -29.17 9.50
N ASN A 387 -9.08 -29.65 8.59
CA ASN A 387 -8.72 -30.71 7.64
C ASN A 387 -9.38 -30.52 6.27
N MET A 388 -8.55 -30.44 5.24
CA MET A 388 -8.95 -30.23 3.84
C MET A 388 -8.82 -31.49 2.99
N THR A 389 -8.49 -32.64 3.60
CA THR A 389 -8.30 -33.90 2.88
C THR A 389 -9.62 -34.41 2.32
N SER A 390 -9.57 -35.05 1.15
CA SER A 390 -10.71 -35.79 0.58
C SER A 390 -10.91 -37.13 1.29
N GLY A 391 -12.10 -37.72 1.17
CA GLY A 391 -12.39 -39.06 1.71
C GLY A 391 -12.57 -39.11 3.24
N LEU A 392 -12.97 -38.00 3.87
CA LEU A 392 -13.35 -38.00 5.29
C LEU A 392 -14.59 -38.85 5.54
N ALA A 393 -14.80 -39.24 6.80
CA ALA A 393 -16.05 -39.84 7.22
C ALA A 393 -17.23 -38.88 6.94
N ARG A 394 -18.38 -39.41 6.57
CA ARG A 394 -19.55 -38.62 6.14
C ARG A 394 -19.90 -37.48 7.11
N THR A 395 -19.93 -37.75 8.42
CA THR A 395 -20.27 -36.74 9.42
C THR A 395 -19.26 -35.58 9.46
N GLU A 396 -17.97 -35.86 9.31
CA GLU A 396 -16.93 -34.84 9.27
C GLU A 396 -16.99 -34.03 7.97
N GLN A 397 -17.30 -34.71 6.85
CA GLN A 397 -17.54 -34.06 5.57
C GLN A 397 -18.75 -33.12 5.63
N ASP A 398 -19.88 -33.58 6.19
CA ASP A 398 -21.10 -32.79 6.36
C ASP A 398 -20.90 -31.58 7.29
N GLN A 399 -20.07 -31.71 8.34
CA GLN A 399 -19.74 -30.60 9.22
C GLN A 399 -18.86 -29.57 8.52
N ARG A 400 -17.85 -30.02 7.76
CA ARG A 400 -17.01 -29.13 6.96
C ARG A 400 -17.83 -28.39 5.90
N ALA A 401 -18.76 -29.07 5.23
CA ALA A 401 -19.68 -28.50 4.26
C ALA A 401 -20.41 -27.27 4.82
N LYS A 402 -21.00 -27.42 6.02
CA LYS A 402 -21.72 -26.34 6.72
C LYS A 402 -20.84 -25.14 7.05
N LEU A 403 -19.62 -25.38 7.52
CA LEU A 403 -18.66 -24.31 7.82
C LEU A 403 -18.26 -23.56 6.55
N MET A 404 -18.07 -24.28 5.44
CA MET A 404 -17.76 -23.67 4.15
C MET A 404 -18.89 -22.81 3.60
N GLU A 405 -20.13 -23.32 3.67
CA GLU A 405 -21.30 -22.56 3.27
C GLU A 405 -21.42 -21.26 4.09
N ALA A 406 -21.24 -21.36 5.41
CA ALA A 406 -21.25 -20.20 6.29
C ALA A 406 -20.16 -19.17 5.93
N TRP A 407 -18.97 -19.63 5.55
CA TRP A 407 -17.87 -18.76 5.10
C TRP A 407 -18.19 -18.05 3.78
N ILE A 408 -18.69 -18.77 2.79
CA ILE A 408 -19.09 -18.21 1.49
C ILE A 408 -20.21 -17.17 1.70
N ASP A 409 -21.19 -17.48 2.54
CA ASP A 409 -22.28 -16.57 2.89
C ASP A 409 -21.76 -15.32 3.61
N LYS A 410 -20.78 -15.45 4.52
CA LYS A 410 -20.10 -14.32 5.17
C LYS A 410 -19.41 -13.43 4.14
N ARG A 411 -18.56 -13.99 3.27
CA ARG A 411 -17.81 -13.27 2.24
C ARG A 411 -18.75 -12.59 1.22
N ARG A 412 -19.84 -13.25 0.84
CA ARG A 412 -20.87 -12.68 -0.04
C ARG A 412 -21.56 -11.48 0.59
N ARG A 413 -21.97 -11.59 1.86
CA ARG A 413 -22.60 -10.48 2.60
C ARG A 413 -21.66 -9.27 2.71
N GLN A 414 -20.39 -9.49 3.04
CA GLN A 414 -19.38 -8.43 3.08
C GLN A 414 -19.25 -7.73 1.72
N ALA A 415 -19.19 -8.49 0.62
CA ALA A 415 -19.14 -7.93 -0.72
C ALA A 415 -20.39 -7.09 -1.06
N MET A 416 -21.57 -7.56 -0.65
CA MET A 416 -22.84 -6.83 -0.82
C MET A 416 -22.85 -5.52 -0.04
N GLU A 417 -22.52 -5.55 1.25
CA GLU A 417 -22.50 -4.36 2.11
C GLU A 417 -21.46 -3.33 1.65
N MET A 418 -20.30 -3.78 1.17
CA MET A 418 -19.31 -2.88 0.57
C MET A 418 -19.81 -2.23 -0.72
N ASN A 419 -20.69 -2.89 -1.48
CA ASN A 419 -21.09 -2.43 -2.79
C ASN A 419 -22.37 -1.58 -2.82
N GLN A 420 -23.34 -1.89 -1.95
CA GLN A 420 -24.72 -1.40 -2.06
C GLN A 420 -24.85 0.12 -2.19
N ASP A 421 -23.89 0.87 -1.65
CA ASP A 421 -23.88 2.34 -1.57
C ASP A 421 -22.90 3.03 -2.55
N ASN A 422 -22.23 2.27 -3.42
CA ASN A 422 -21.17 2.82 -4.28
C ASN A 422 -21.64 3.95 -5.22
N VAL A 423 -22.93 4.01 -5.58
CA VAL A 423 -23.44 5.07 -6.47
C VAL A 423 -23.52 6.45 -5.81
N VAL A 424 -23.71 6.49 -4.49
CA VAL A 424 -23.81 7.75 -3.74
C VAL A 424 -22.47 8.15 -3.12
N LEU A 425 -21.54 7.20 -3.02
CA LEU A 425 -20.19 7.43 -2.56
C LEU A 425 -19.30 8.02 -3.66
N GLU A 426 -18.43 8.95 -3.27
CA GLU A 426 -17.56 9.67 -4.18
C GLU A 426 -16.19 9.00 -4.33
N ARG A 427 -15.61 9.14 -5.52
CA ARG A 427 -14.20 8.85 -5.79
C ARG A 427 -13.56 10.04 -6.44
N GLY A 428 -12.27 10.23 -6.22
CA GLY A 428 -11.62 11.44 -6.71
C GLY A 428 -10.20 11.62 -6.21
N SER A 429 -9.72 12.85 -6.35
CA SER A 429 -8.40 13.24 -5.89
C SER A 429 -8.41 14.64 -5.30
N ALA A 430 -7.67 14.85 -4.22
CA ALA A 430 -7.44 16.16 -3.62
C ALA A 430 -5.94 16.47 -3.59
N VAL A 431 -5.54 17.66 -4.06
CA VAL A 431 -4.16 18.16 -3.92
C VAL A 431 -4.12 19.06 -2.70
N VAL A 432 -3.28 18.72 -1.72
CA VAL A 432 -3.12 19.46 -0.47
C VAL A 432 -1.71 20.01 -0.29
N LYS A 433 -1.59 21.12 0.46
CA LYS A 433 -0.33 21.77 0.81
C LYS A 433 0.35 20.98 1.94
N GLY A 434 1.60 20.57 1.70
CA GLY A 434 2.38 19.74 2.62
C GLY A 434 1.77 18.35 2.84
N GLY A 435 2.30 17.62 3.82
CA GLY A 435 1.76 16.34 4.27
C GLY A 435 0.80 16.53 5.45
N PRO A 436 -0.45 16.07 5.39
CA PRO A 436 -1.30 15.91 6.57
C PRO A 436 -0.62 15.00 7.60
N MET A 437 -0.82 15.29 8.88
CA MET A 437 -0.20 14.57 9.99
C MET A 437 -1.26 13.85 10.80
N ARG A 438 -0.97 12.62 11.22
CA ARG A 438 -1.72 11.85 12.22
C ARG A 438 -1.45 12.43 13.62
N ASP A 439 -2.29 12.07 14.58
CA ASP A 439 -2.18 12.53 15.97
C ASP A 439 -0.94 11.97 16.70
N ASP A 440 -0.41 10.83 16.23
CA ASP A 440 0.81 10.20 16.73
C ASP A 440 2.11 10.86 16.23
N GLY A 441 2.00 11.88 15.36
CA GLY A 441 3.13 12.60 14.78
C GLY A 441 3.67 11.98 13.48
N GLU A 442 3.11 10.88 12.99
CA GLU A 442 3.42 10.37 11.65
C GLU A 442 2.67 11.14 10.55
N CYS A 443 3.17 11.10 9.32
CA CYS A 443 2.38 11.56 8.18
C CYS A 443 1.19 10.63 7.93
N MET A 444 0.10 11.18 7.39
CA MET A 444 -0.97 10.39 6.80
C MET A 444 -0.42 9.37 5.79
N LYS A 445 -0.96 8.16 5.80
CA LYS A 445 -0.57 7.05 4.92
C LYS A 445 -1.74 6.63 4.05
N ALA A 446 -1.43 5.92 2.96
CA ALA A 446 -2.46 5.23 2.19
C ALA A 446 -3.13 4.19 3.10
N GLY A 447 -4.46 4.14 3.06
CA GLY A 447 -5.27 3.33 3.96
C GLY A 447 -5.83 4.07 5.18
N ASP A 448 -5.57 5.38 5.28
CA ASP A 448 -6.22 6.28 6.25
C ASP A 448 -7.50 6.91 5.66
N TYR A 449 -8.34 7.45 6.53
CA TYR A 449 -9.47 8.30 6.15
C TYR A 449 -9.09 9.77 6.18
N ALA A 450 -9.36 10.51 5.10
CA ALA A 450 -9.30 11.96 5.08
C ALA A 450 -10.64 12.54 5.57
N ARG A 451 -10.58 13.44 6.55
CA ARG A 451 -11.72 14.27 6.96
C ARG A 451 -11.57 15.65 6.32
N PHE A 452 -12.26 15.86 5.20
CA PHE A 452 -12.23 17.14 4.49
C PHE A 452 -13.17 18.14 5.16
N GLN A 453 -12.65 19.29 5.55
CA GLN A 453 -13.44 20.37 6.18
C GLN A 453 -13.51 21.55 5.20
N ILE A 454 -14.62 21.68 4.48
CA ILE A 454 -14.86 22.70 3.45
C ILE A 454 -16.01 23.59 3.90
N GLY A 455 -15.70 24.82 4.31
CA GLY A 455 -16.70 25.69 4.92
C GLY A 455 -17.19 25.12 6.25
N SER A 456 -18.50 24.95 6.40
CA SER A 456 -19.12 24.21 7.51
C SER A 456 -19.42 22.75 7.18
N LEU A 457 -19.07 22.28 5.97
CA LEU A 457 -19.24 20.89 5.56
C LEU A 457 -18.02 20.05 5.92
N GLU A 458 -18.26 18.93 6.60
CA GLU A 458 -17.24 17.93 6.92
C GLU A 458 -17.67 16.58 6.36
N HIS A 459 -16.77 15.89 5.65
CA HIS A 459 -17.02 14.54 5.17
C HIS A 459 -15.75 13.69 5.21
N LEU A 460 -15.96 12.37 5.30
CA LEU A 460 -14.90 11.37 5.27
C LEU A 460 -14.70 10.82 3.86
N ALA A 461 -13.46 10.48 3.51
CA ALA A 461 -13.13 9.72 2.31
C ALA A 461 -11.96 8.76 2.59
N TYR A 462 -12.03 7.55 2.05
CA TYR A 462 -10.99 6.54 2.21
C TYR A 462 -9.85 6.80 1.23
N VAL A 463 -8.65 7.07 1.72
CA VAL A 463 -7.49 7.39 0.87
C VAL A 463 -6.78 6.09 0.47
N THR A 464 -6.88 5.71 -0.80
CA THR A 464 -6.26 4.49 -1.33
C THR A 464 -4.84 4.69 -1.80
N GLN A 465 -4.48 5.91 -2.20
CA GLN A 465 -3.14 6.25 -2.67
C GLN A 465 -2.74 7.67 -2.26
N ILE A 466 -1.46 7.83 -1.93
CA ILE A 466 -0.83 9.09 -1.59
C ILE A 466 0.38 9.29 -2.48
N ASP A 467 0.39 10.43 -3.19
CA ASP A 467 1.53 10.89 -3.98
C ASP A 467 2.09 12.18 -3.36
N ASP A 468 3.32 12.15 -2.88
CA ASP A 468 4.03 13.33 -2.40
C ASP A 468 4.91 13.90 -3.53
N GLU A 469 4.87 15.21 -3.71
CA GLU A 469 5.79 15.95 -4.59
C GLU A 469 6.45 17.08 -3.81
N PHE A 470 7.77 16.99 -3.66
CA PHE A 470 8.61 18.03 -3.09
C PHE A 470 9.45 18.68 -4.19
N LEU A 471 9.22 19.97 -4.42
CA LEU A 471 9.99 20.83 -5.31
C LEU A 471 10.86 21.76 -4.44
N PRO A 472 12.18 21.50 -4.33
CA PRO A 472 13.08 22.30 -3.52
C PRO A 472 12.96 23.79 -3.83
N PHE A 473 12.89 24.60 -2.76
CA PHE A 473 12.74 26.07 -2.82
C PHE A 473 11.43 26.56 -3.46
N GLN A 474 10.47 25.68 -3.75
CA GLN A 474 9.20 26.05 -4.38
C GLN A 474 8.00 25.60 -3.56
N SER A 475 7.78 24.29 -3.42
CA SER A 475 6.59 23.79 -2.73
C SER A 475 6.71 22.32 -2.32
N TYR A 476 5.86 21.93 -1.39
CA TYR A 476 5.57 20.55 -1.07
C TYR A 476 4.05 20.34 -1.16
N THR A 477 3.62 19.38 -1.97
CA THR A 477 2.21 18.98 -2.11
C THR A 477 2.04 17.49 -1.94
N THR A 478 0.86 17.12 -1.45
CA THR A 478 0.42 15.72 -1.38
C THR A 478 -0.86 15.58 -2.18
N THR A 479 -0.93 14.62 -3.10
CA THR A 479 -2.16 14.22 -3.78
C THR A 479 -2.75 13.03 -3.05
N LEU A 480 -3.97 13.18 -2.56
CA LEU A 480 -4.76 12.13 -1.92
C LEU A 480 -5.73 11.59 -2.96
N VAL A 481 -5.51 10.36 -3.42
CA VAL A 481 -6.49 9.63 -4.24
C VAL A 481 -7.41 8.89 -3.28
N PHE A 482 -8.72 9.15 -3.41
CA PHE A 482 -9.69 8.62 -2.48
C PHE A 482 -10.88 7.96 -3.18
N GLU A 483 -11.50 7.05 -2.44
CA GLU A 483 -12.77 6.41 -2.76
C GLU A 483 -13.68 6.43 -1.53
N ARG A 484 -14.93 6.00 -1.71
CA ARG A 484 -15.92 5.94 -0.62
C ARG A 484 -16.10 7.27 0.12
N GLY A 485 -16.00 8.38 -0.61
CA GLY A 485 -16.20 9.73 -0.08
C GLY A 485 -17.67 10.01 0.24
N GLU A 486 -17.93 10.59 1.42
CA GLU A 486 -19.28 10.88 1.91
C GLU A 486 -19.74 12.32 1.60
N GLY A 487 -19.05 13.03 0.72
CA GLY A 487 -19.34 14.45 0.40
C GLY A 487 -20.79 14.65 -0.04
N PHE A 488 -21.22 13.94 -1.08
CA PHE A 488 -22.61 13.97 -1.56
C PHE A 488 -23.64 13.58 -0.50
N VAL A 489 -23.38 12.52 0.28
CA VAL A 489 -24.30 12.07 1.34
C VAL A 489 -24.49 13.17 2.38
N THR A 490 -23.39 13.80 2.78
CA THR A 490 -23.39 14.91 3.75
C THR A 490 -24.17 16.10 3.20
N ARG A 491 -23.97 16.45 1.92
CA ARG A 491 -24.74 17.50 1.23
C ARG A 491 -26.24 17.19 1.20
N ALA A 492 -26.62 15.99 0.80
CA ALA A 492 -28.03 15.57 0.70
C ALA A 492 -28.75 15.65 2.05
N ARG A 493 -28.05 15.41 3.17
CA ARG A 493 -28.62 15.58 4.52
C ARG A 493 -28.82 17.02 4.91
N MET A 494 -27.87 17.89 4.55
CA MET A 494 -28.00 19.33 4.80
C MET A 494 -29.15 19.97 4.01
N GLU A 495 -29.44 19.50 2.78
CA GLU A 495 -30.61 19.94 2.00
C GLU A 495 -31.94 19.58 2.68
N GLY A 496 -31.97 18.55 3.52
CA GLY A 496 -33.12 18.25 4.38
C GLY A 496 -33.35 19.26 5.52
N GLY A 497 -32.43 20.21 5.72
CA GLY A 497 -32.48 21.28 6.74
C GLY A 497 -32.62 22.69 6.15
N ALA A 498 -32.55 23.71 7.02
CA ALA A 498 -32.79 25.12 6.66
C ALA A 498 -31.59 25.84 5.99
N SER A 499 -30.49 25.14 5.68
CA SER A 499 -29.25 25.74 5.16
C SER A 499 -28.84 25.08 3.85
N SER A 500 -28.62 25.89 2.81
CA SER A 500 -28.13 25.40 1.51
C SER A 500 -26.68 24.87 1.66
N PRO A 501 -26.39 23.62 1.23
CA PRO A 501 -25.03 23.07 1.27
C PRO A 501 -24.04 23.91 0.45
N TRP A 502 -24.50 24.55 -0.63
CA TRP A 502 -23.67 25.44 -1.43
C TRP A 502 -23.22 26.68 -0.64
N LEU A 503 -24.10 27.25 0.18
CA LEU A 503 -23.73 28.35 1.09
C LEU A 503 -22.86 27.87 2.25
N ALA A 504 -23.08 26.65 2.73
CA ALA A 504 -22.28 26.01 3.78
C ALA A 504 -20.81 25.85 3.36
N GLU A 505 -20.56 25.49 2.10
CA GLU A 505 -19.21 25.39 1.53
C GLU A 505 -18.52 26.78 1.40
N GLN A 506 -19.30 27.85 1.19
CA GLN A 506 -18.78 29.21 1.02
C GLN A 506 -18.51 29.97 2.32
N THR A 507 -19.15 29.58 3.43
CA THR A 507 -19.24 30.42 4.64
C THR A 507 -17.93 30.54 5.44
N ALA A 508 -16.86 29.82 5.07
CA ALA A 508 -15.54 29.98 5.67
C ALA A 508 -14.42 29.99 4.62
N GLY A 509 -14.16 31.16 4.01
CA GLY A 509 -12.98 31.38 3.16
C GLY A 509 -12.82 30.38 2.01
N GLY A 510 -13.95 29.93 1.45
CA GLY A 510 -14.02 28.89 0.43
C GLY A 510 -13.08 29.19 -0.74
N ILE A 511 -12.49 28.14 -1.28
CA ILE A 511 -11.67 28.18 -2.50
C ILE A 511 -12.52 28.83 -3.60
N LEU A 512 -12.16 30.06 -3.97
CA LEU A 512 -12.58 30.70 -5.22
C LEU A 512 -11.57 30.38 -6.31
#